data_AF-A0A7X6HPN9-F1
#
_entry.id   AF-A0A7X6HPN9-F1
#
_cell.length_a   1.000
_cell.length_b   1.000
_cell.length_c   1.000
_cell.angle_alpha   90.00
_cell.angle_beta   90.00
_cell.angle_gamma   90.00
#
_symmetry.space_group_name_H-M   'P 1'
#
loop_
_entity.id
_entity.type
_entity.pdbx_description
1 polymer ?
#
loop_
_entity_poly.entity_id
_entity_poly.type
_entity_poly.pdbx_seq_one_letter_code
_entity_poly.pdbx_strand_id
1 'polypeptide(L)'
;MPNRGSILKQQFLQSVALPWKELLPDSTVKELLAKEDLRYYNSVYTPIVTLWAMISQVLDPDKSLSQAVKRMSTWLSVAGVVPPSSDTGAYCKARQRLPERLVQQLVPVVAEALEKQVPTEQQWCGRSVRVLDGTTVLMSDTAANQVEYPQHSNQKTGCGFPIA
;
A
#
# COMPACT_ATOMS: atom_id res chain seq x y z
N MET A 1 14.35 18.90 14.50
CA MET A 1 13.06 18.27 14.87
C MET A 1 12.85 17.03 14.02
N PRO A 2 12.37 15.90 14.57
CA PRO A 2 12.12 14.72 13.76
C PRO A 2 11.09 15.05 12.67
N ASN A 3 11.32 14.56 11.45
CA ASN A 3 10.39 14.75 10.34
C ASN A 3 9.05 14.08 10.70
N ARG A 4 7.91 14.75 10.49
CA ARG A 4 6.58 14.17 10.76
C ARG A 4 6.41 12.80 10.09
N GLY A 5 6.98 12.63 8.90
CA GLY A 5 6.98 11.36 8.20
C GLY A 5 7.79 10.26 8.88
N SER A 6 8.94 10.59 9.51
CA SER A 6 9.72 9.59 10.25
C SER A 6 9.00 9.12 11.51
N ILE A 7 8.29 10.03 12.18
CA ILE A 7 7.47 9.71 13.37
C ILE A 7 6.32 8.77 12.99
N LEU A 8 5.56 9.14 11.95
CA LEU A 8 4.44 8.33 11.47
C LEU A 8 4.88 6.92 11.09
N LYS A 9 6.01 6.84 10.37
CA LYS A 9 6.61 5.56 10.03
C LYS A 9 6.97 4.75 11.27
N GLN A 10 7.64 5.36 12.25
CA GLN A 10 8.04 4.68 13.48
C GLN A 10 6.83 4.13 14.24
N GLN A 11 5.78 4.93 14.40
CA GLN A 11 4.54 4.53 15.08
C GLN A 11 3.79 3.42 14.33
N PHE A 12 3.81 3.45 13.00
CA PHE A 12 3.28 2.36 12.18
C PHE A 12 4.01 1.04 12.42
N LEU A 13 5.36 1.08 12.36
CA LEU A 13 6.20 -0.11 12.59
C LEU A 13 6.00 -0.72 13.99
N GLN A 14 5.70 0.11 14.98
CA GLN A 14 5.44 -0.34 16.36
C GLN A 14 4.03 -0.88 16.59
N SER A 15 3.04 -0.47 15.77
CA SER A 15 1.62 -0.78 16.03
C SER A 15 1.09 -1.94 15.20
N VAL A 16 1.45 -2.01 13.92
CA VAL A 16 0.88 -2.98 12.96
C VAL A 16 1.98 -3.66 12.13
N ALA A 17 3.18 -3.09 12.09
CA ALA A 17 4.17 -3.41 11.07
C ALA A 17 5.47 -4.08 11.53
N LEU A 18 5.46 -4.77 12.66
CA LEU A 18 6.62 -5.55 13.12
C LEU A 18 7.12 -6.55 12.06
N PRO A 19 6.28 -7.36 11.39
CA PRO A 19 6.73 -8.21 10.28
C PRO A 19 7.19 -7.38 9.07
N TRP A 20 6.54 -6.24 8.83
CA TRP A 20 6.72 -5.46 7.62
C TRP A 20 8.03 -4.66 7.55
N LYS A 21 8.62 -4.31 8.71
CA LYS A 21 9.92 -3.61 8.75
C LYS A 21 11.03 -4.43 8.08
N GLU A 22 11.00 -5.74 8.28
CA GLU A 22 11.97 -6.68 7.74
C GLU A 22 11.68 -6.99 6.27
N LEU A 23 10.40 -6.98 5.90
CA LEU A 23 9.94 -7.26 4.52
C LEU A 23 10.10 -6.07 3.57
N LEU A 24 10.08 -4.84 4.07
CA LEU A 24 10.16 -3.61 3.27
C LEU A 24 11.16 -2.61 3.87
N PRO A 25 12.47 -2.82 3.68
CA PRO A 25 13.49 -1.90 4.18
C PRO A 25 13.39 -0.51 3.55
N ASP A 26 13.71 0.51 4.36
CA ASP A 26 13.76 1.92 3.94
C ASP A 26 14.62 2.17 2.70
N SER A 27 15.77 1.50 2.62
CA SER A 27 16.71 1.62 1.51
C SER A 27 16.05 1.15 0.22
N THR A 28 15.42 -0.02 0.22
CA THR A 28 14.77 -0.59 -0.96
C THR A 28 13.66 0.31 -1.48
N VAL A 29 12.79 0.81 -0.60
CA VAL A 29 11.71 1.71 -1.01
C VAL A 29 12.27 3.03 -1.57
N LYS A 30 13.32 3.58 -0.96
CA LYS A 30 13.98 4.82 -1.44
C LYS A 30 14.67 4.61 -2.79
N GLU A 31 15.35 3.48 -2.98
CA GLU A 31 16.02 3.14 -4.24
C GLU A 31 15.02 2.99 -5.39
N LEU A 32 13.89 2.33 -5.15
CA LEU A 32 12.83 2.22 -6.14
C LEU A 32 12.19 3.59 -6.41
N LEU A 33 11.89 4.37 -5.37
CA LEU A 33 11.39 5.74 -5.52
C LEU A 33 12.35 6.65 -6.29
N ALA A 34 13.67 6.46 -6.16
CA ALA A 34 14.68 7.23 -6.90
C ALA A 34 14.77 6.85 -8.39
N LYS A 35 14.32 5.65 -8.76
CA LYS A 35 14.21 5.21 -10.16
C LYS A 35 12.96 5.77 -10.85
N GLU A 36 11.98 6.20 -10.08
CA GLU A 36 10.76 6.83 -10.56
C GLU A 36 10.95 8.37 -10.58
N ASP A 37 10.56 9.05 -11.66
CA ASP A 37 10.64 10.53 -11.76
C ASP A 37 9.49 11.20 -10.97
N LEU A 38 9.51 11.02 -9.65
CA LEU A 38 8.47 11.47 -8.75
C LEU A 38 8.78 12.81 -8.10
N ARG A 39 7.93 13.79 -8.38
CA ARG A 39 7.89 15.04 -7.62
C ARG A 39 6.94 14.91 -6.44
N TYR A 40 7.46 15.06 -5.23
CA TYR A 40 6.67 15.10 -4.01
C TYR A 40 7.16 16.20 -3.07
N TYR A 41 6.24 16.72 -2.27
CA TYR A 41 6.58 17.69 -1.23
C TYR A 41 7.08 16.95 0.01
N ASN A 42 8.13 17.48 0.66
CA ASN A 42 8.56 17.02 1.97
C ASN A 42 7.58 17.52 3.06
N SER A 43 6.33 17.04 2.99
CA SER A 43 5.22 17.35 3.89
C SER A 43 4.91 16.14 4.79
N VAL A 44 3.72 16.09 5.40
CA VAL A 44 3.27 14.93 6.20
C VAL A 44 3.20 13.65 5.36
N TYR A 45 2.65 13.72 4.16
CA TYR A 45 2.45 12.58 3.25
C TYR A 45 3.58 12.46 2.24
N THR A 46 4.78 12.11 2.70
CA THR A 46 5.87 11.68 1.81
C THR A 46 5.53 10.33 1.15
N PRO A 47 6.15 9.94 0.02
CA PRO A 47 5.82 8.68 -0.64
C PRO A 47 5.91 7.45 0.28
N ILE A 48 6.92 7.39 1.15
CA ILE A 48 7.08 6.32 2.13
C ILE A 48 5.90 6.30 3.11
N VAL A 49 5.54 7.47 3.65
CA VAL A 49 4.40 7.58 4.59
C VAL A 49 3.09 7.20 3.90
N THR A 50 2.90 7.65 2.66
CA THR A 50 1.71 7.36 1.86
C THR A 50 1.58 5.87 1.57
N LEU A 51 2.69 5.20 1.21
CA LEU A 51 2.72 3.76 1.00
C LEU A 51 2.31 3.01 2.29
N TRP A 52 2.90 3.37 3.42
CA TRP A 52 2.57 2.73 4.70
C TRP A 52 1.14 3.00 5.15
N ALA A 53 0.65 4.23 4.96
CA ALA A 53 -0.73 4.58 5.25
C ALA A 53 -1.71 3.78 4.37
N MET A 54 -1.38 3.58 3.10
CA MET A 54 -2.18 2.77 2.18
C MET A 54 -2.23 1.31 2.59
N ILE A 55 -1.09 0.71 2.96
CA ILE A 55 -1.05 -0.66 3.49
C ILE A 55 -1.88 -0.75 4.79
N SER A 56 -1.71 0.20 5.72
CA SER A 56 -2.49 0.24 6.96
C SER A 56 -3.99 0.34 6.71
N GLN A 57 -4.39 1.13 5.72
CA GLN A 57 -5.79 1.31 5.33
C GLN A 57 -6.37 0.01 4.78
N VAL A 58 -5.64 -0.70 3.91
CA VAL A 58 -6.13 -1.95 3.30
C VAL A 58 -6.28 -3.08 4.32
N LEU A 59 -5.40 -3.11 5.32
CA LEU A 59 -5.43 -4.08 6.41
C LEU A 59 -6.44 -3.73 7.51
N ASP A 60 -7.04 -2.53 7.48
CA ASP A 60 -8.01 -2.13 8.48
C ASP A 60 -9.41 -2.74 8.23
N PRO A 61 -10.17 -3.06 9.30
CA PRO A 61 -11.59 -3.35 9.14
C PRO A 61 -12.38 -2.18 8.53
N ASP A 62 -12.06 -0.95 8.91
CA ASP A 62 -12.59 0.28 8.29
C ASP A 62 -11.55 0.85 7.31
N LYS A 63 -11.73 0.47 6.04
CA LYS A 63 -10.84 0.83 4.93
C LYS A 63 -11.04 2.27 4.43
N SER A 64 -11.79 3.12 5.15
CA SER A 64 -12.05 4.50 4.73
C SER A 64 -10.80 5.40 4.78
N LEU A 65 -10.76 6.42 3.92
CA LEU A 65 -9.67 7.41 3.95
C LEU A 65 -9.68 8.21 5.26
N SER A 66 -10.86 8.50 5.79
CA SER A 66 -11.03 9.18 7.07
C SER A 66 -10.40 8.40 8.21
N GLN A 67 -10.56 7.07 8.23
CA GLN A 67 -9.96 6.23 9.25
C GLN A 67 -8.44 6.18 9.13
N ALA A 68 -7.90 6.06 7.92
CA ALA A 68 -6.46 6.11 7.67
C ALA A 68 -5.85 7.44 8.16
N VAL A 69 -6.47 8.57 7.83
CA VAL A 69 -6.03 9.90 8.28
C VAL A 69 -6.15 10.04 9.80
N LYS A 70 -7.26 9.59 10.39
CA LYS A 70 -7.46 9.61 11.85
C LYS A 70 -6.37 8.85 12.57
N ARG A 71 -6.05 7.64 12.11
CA ARG A 71 -4.97 6.81 12.68
C ARG A 71 -3.62 7.52 12.62
N MET A 72 -3.28 8.10 11.47
CA MET A 72 -2.04 8.87 11.31
C MET A 72 -1.99 10.08 12.25
N SER A 73 -3.10 10.83 12.35
CA SER A 73 -3.20 11.95 13.28
C SER A 73 -3.05 11.51 14.73
N THR A 74 -3.63 10.38 15.13
CA THR A 74 -3.42 9.79 16.47
C THR A 74 -1.95 9.50 16.74
N TRP A 75 -1.24 8.87 15.79
CA TRP A 75 0.19 8.57 15.95
C TRP A 75 1.06 9.82 16.09
N LEU A 76 0.76 10.89 15.34
CA LEU A 76 1.45 12.16 15.49
C LEU A 76 1.16 12.81 16.85
N SER A 77 -0.09 12.78 17.29
CA SER A 77 -0.49 13.30 18.60
C SER A 77 0.20 12.56 19.75
N VAL A 78 0.28 11.21 19.68
CA VAL A 78 1.00 10.39 20.67
C VAL A 78 2.49 10.72 20.71
N ALA A 79 3.07 11.09 19.57
CA ALA A 79 4.46 11.54 19.47
C ALA A 79 4.68 13.02 19.84
N GLY A 80 3.66 13.71 20.35
CA GLY A 80 3.74 15.12 20.76
C GLY A 80 3.84 16.11 19.59
N VAL A 81 3.45 15.70 18.38
CA VAL A 81 3.47 16.56 17.20
C VAL A 81 2.05 16.95 16.82
N VAL A 82 1.86 18.24 16.50
CA VAL A 82 0.57 18.76 16.04
C VAL A 82 0.10 17.97 14.81
N PRO A 83 -1.06 17.28 14.89
CA PRO A 83 -1.56 16.47 13.79
C PRO A 83 -2.00 17.35 12.60
N PRO A 84 -2.02 16.79 11.38
CA PRO A 84 -2.61 17.47 10.23
C PRO A 84 -4.14 17.60 10.40
N SER A 85 -4.75 18.37 9.50
CA SER A 85 -6.22 18.39 9.34
C SER A 85 -6.79 16.97 9.22
N SER A 86 -8.02 16.78 9.70
CA SER A 86 -8.79 15.56 9.49
C SER A 86 -9.29 15.41 8.05
N ASP A 87 -9.11 16.43 7.21
CA ASP A 87 -9.43 16.38 5.79
C ASP A 87 -8.64 15.31 5.04
N THR A 88 -9.33 14.51 4.23
CA THR A 88 -8.73 13.38 3.50
C THR A 88 -8.07 13.79 2.18
N GLY A 89 -8.27 15.03 1.73
CA GLY A 89 -7.83 15.50 0.41
C GLY A 89 -6.32 15.47 0.24
N ALA A 90 -5.55 15.81 1.28
CA ALA A 90 -4.10 15.74 1.24
C ALA A 90 -3.58 14.30 1.07
N TYR A 91 -4.15 13.36 1.83
CA TYR A 91 -3.83 11.94 1.72
C TYR A 91 -4.26 11.36 0.37
N CYS A 92 -5.47 11.69 -0.09
CA CYS A 92 -5.99 11.25 -1.39
C CYS A 92 -5.08 11.68 -2.55
N LYS A 93 -4.68 12.97 -2.59
CA LYS A 93 -3.75 13.49 -3.60
C LYS A 93 -2.37 12.85 -3.52
N ALA A 94 -1.88 12.54 -2.32
CA ALA A 94 -0.59 11.87 -2.16
C ALA A 94 -0.64 10.43 -2.70
N ARG A 95 -1.74 9.70 -2.46
CA ARG A 95 -1.94 8.33 -2.95
C ARG A 95 -2.00 8.27 -4.47
N GLN A 96 -2.69 9.22 -5.10
CA GLN A 96 -2.77 9.33 -6.57
C GLN A 96 -1.41 9.61 -7.24
N ARG A 97 -0.43 10.15 -6.52
CA ARG A 97 0.92 10.41 -7.03
C ARG A 97 1.86 9.21 -6.86
N LEU A 98 1.44 8.17 -6.14
CA LEU A 98 2.25 6.98 -5.97
C LEU A 98 2.17 6.14 -7.26
N PRO A 99 3.29 5.86 -7.95
CA PRO A 99 3.25 5.08 -9.18
C PRO A 99 2.80 3.67 -8.88
N GLU A 100 1.95 3.13 -9.73
CA GLU A 100 1.60 1.72 -9.69
C GLU A 100 2.85 0.83 -9.86
N ARG A 101 3.76 1.24 -10.74
CA ARG A 101 5.03 0.54 -11.01
C ARG A 101 5.88 0.34 -9.74
N LEU A 102 5.85 1.31 -8.82
CA LEU A 102 6.52 1.17 -7.53
C LEU A 102 5.96 -0.01 -6.73
N VAL A 103 4.62 -0.13 -6.69
CA VAL A 103 3.96 -1.25 -5.99
C VAL A 103 4.27 -2.57 -6.68
N GLN A 104 4.18 -2.62 -8.02
CA GLN A 104 4.52 -3.81 -8.81
C GLN A 104 5.96 -4.29 -8.56
N GLN A 105 6.92 -3.36 -8.40
CA GLN A 105 8.32 -3.68 -8.08
C GLN A 105 8.52 -4.14 -6.64
N LEU A 106 7.68 -3.68 -5.70
CA LEU A 106 7.77 -4.07 -4.30
C LEU A 106 7.19 -5.45 -4.01
N VAL A 107 6.19 -5.89 -4.78
CA VAL A 107 5.57 -7.22 -4.61
C VAL A 107 6.60 -8.37 -4.63
N PRO A 108 7.46 -8.53 -5.65
CA PRO A 108 8.44 -9.62 -5.67
C PRO A 108 9.46 -9.51 -4.54
N VAL A 109 9.87 -8.30 -4.16
CA VAL A 109 10.79 -8.07 -3.03
C VAL A 109 10.22 -8.65 -1.73
N VAL A 110 8.95 -8.36 -1.45
CA VAL A 110 8.27 -8.88 -0.26
C VAL A 110 8.07 -10.38 -0.35
N ALA A 111 7.67 -10.88 -1.51
CA ALA A 111 7.44 -12.31 -1.73
C ALA A 111 8.72 -13.14 -1.50
N GLU A 112 9.85 -12.72 -2.07
CA GLU A 112 11.14 -13.39 -1.87
C GLU A 112 11.61 -13.32 -0.41
N ALA A 113 11.41 -12.18 0.24
CA ALA A 113 11.78 -12.01 1.65
C ALA A 113 10.95 -12.91 2.57
N LEU A 114 9.67 -13.11 2.26
CA LEU A 114 8.79 -14.05 2.97
C LEU A 114 9.19 -15.51 2.68
N GLU A 115 9.44 -15.86 1.42
CA GLU A 115 9.79 -17.23 1.03
C GLU A 115 11.08 -17.71 1.72
N LYS A 116 12.09 -16.84 1.86
CA LYS A 116 13.34 -17.13 2.58
C LYS A 116 13.15 -17.41 4.07
N GLN A 117 12.06 -16.96 4.67
CA GLN A 117 11.77 -17.18 6.09
C GLN A 117 11.02 -18.49 6.37
N VAL A 118 10.53 -19.18 5.34
CA VAL A 118 9.79 -20.43 5.50
C VAL A 118 10.77 -21.58 5.79
N PRO A 119 10.72 -22.21 6.98
CA PRO A 119 11.55 -23.36 7.29
C PRO A 119 11.23 -24.56 6.41
N THR A 120 12.21 -25.45 6.20
CA THR A 120 12.02 -26.65 5.38
C THR A 120 10.96 -27.58 5.97
N GLU A 121 10.80 -27.58 7.29
CA GLU A 121 9.80 -28.36 8.03
C GLU A 121 8.35 -27.93 7.72
N GLN A 122 8.15 -26.69 7.26
CA GLN A 122 6.85 -26.19 6.83
C GLN A 122 6.54 -26.50 5.36
N GLN A 123 7.50 -27.07 4.63
CA GLN A 123 7.27 -27.53 3.26
C GLN A 123 6.52 -28.85 3.26
N TRP A 124 5.59 -29.01 2.31
CA TRP A 124 4.85 -30.25 2.17
C TRP A 124 5.74 -31.31 1.51
N CYS A 125 6.20 -32.28 2.30
CA CYS A 125 7.12 -33.33 1.84
C CYS A 125 8.36 -32.75 1.13
N GLY A 126 8.91 -31.63 1.64
CA GLY A 126 10.04 -30.93 1.03
C GLY A 126 9.69 -30.16 -0.26
N ARG A 127 8.41 -29.82 -0.49
CA ARG A 127 7.95 -29.05 -1.65
C ARG A 127 7.24 -27.77 -1.24
N SER A 128 7.46 -26.70 -2.00
CA SER A 128 6.69 -25.47 -1.88
C SER A 128 5.25 -25.69 -2.35
N VAL A 129 4.28 -25.43 -1.47
CA VAL A 129 2.85 -25.45 -1.80
C VAL A 129 2.42 -24.07 -2.24
N ARG A 130 1.75 -23.99 -3.39
CA ARG A 130 1.19 -22.74 -3.91
C ARG A 130 -0.33 -22.86 -3.95
N VAL A 131 -1.02 -21.94 -3.27
CA VAL A 131 -2.46 -21.78 -3.38
C VAL A 131 -2.70 -20.63 -4.35
N LEU A 132 -3.44 -20.91 -5.42
CA LEU A 132 -3.95 -19.87 -6.30
C LEU A 132 -5.39 -19.59 -5.89
N ASP A 133 -5.62 -18.42 -5.32
CA ASP A 133 -6.96 -17.89 -5.11
C ASP A 133 -7.22 -16.78 -6.13
N GLY A 134 -8.37 -16.86 -6.79
CA GLY A 134 -8.80 -15.89 -7.79
C GLY A 134 -9.54 -14.77 -7.10
N THR A 135 -8.87 -13.64 -6.84
CA THR A 135 -9.55 -12.42 -6.42
C THR A 135 -9.69 -11.50 -7.62
N THR A 136 -10.84 -10.87 -7.76
CA THR A 136 -11.07 -9.82 -8.74
C THR A 136 -11.38 -8.49 -8.07
N VAL A 137 -11.05 -7.39 -8.73
CA VAL A 137 -11.42 -6.04 -8.29
C VAL A 137 -12.35 -5.37 -9.30
N LEU A 138 -13.36 -4.65 -8.79
CA LEU A 138 -14.24 -3.82 -9.63
C LEU A 138 -13.55 -2.49 -9.90
N MET A 139 -13.42 -2.15 -11.17
CA MET A 139 -12.86 -0.88 -11.62
C MET A 139 -13.97 0.14 -11.88
N SER A 140 -13.63 1.43 -11.87
CA SER A 140 -14.58 2.46 -12.30
C SER A 140 -14.95 2.24 -13.78
N ASP A 141 -16.23 2.43 -14.11
CA ASP A 141 -16.72 2.31 -15.49
C ASP A 141 -16.26 3.52 -16.32
N THR A 142 -15.08 3.40 -16.91
CA THR A 142 -14.45 4.42 -17.76
C THR A 142 -14.00 3.80 -19.06
N ALA A 143 -13.98 4.57 -20.14
CA ALA A 143 -13.54 4.07 -21.45
C ALA A 143 -12.12 3.49 -21.41
N ALA A 144 -11.21 4.10 -20.65
CA ALA A 144 -9.84 3.59 -20.48
C ALA A 144 -9.84 2.20 -19.81
N ASN A 145 -10.56 2.04 -18.69
CA ASN A 145 -10.65 0.76 -18.00
C ASN A 145 -11.38 -0.31 -18.83
N GLN A 146 -12.40 0.05 -19.60
CA GLN A 146 -13.12 -0.90 -20.47
C GLN A 146 -12.25 -1.41 -21.63
N VAL A 147 -11.27 -0.62 -22.08
CA VAL A 147 -10.30 -1.04 -23.11
C VAL A 147 -9.26 -2.00 -22.53
N GLU A 148 -8.79 -1.74 -21.31
CA GLU A 148 -7.76 -2.56 -20.66
C GLU A 148 -8.32 -3.83 -20.01
N TYR A 149 -9.52 -3.72 -19.41
CA TYR A 149 -10.24 -4.77 -18.69
C TYR A 149 -11.60 -5.00 -19.36
N PRO A 150 -11.63 -5.65 -20.54
CA PRO A 150 -12.85 -5.78 -21.31
C PRO A 150 -13.91 -6.59 -20.58
N GLN A 151 -15.16 -6.26 -20.90
CA GLN A 151 -16.32 -6.89 -20.28
C GLN A 151 -16.29 -8.42 -20.40
N HIS A 152 -16.55 -9.10 -19.29
CA HIS A 152 -16.56 -10.56 -19.25
C HIS A 152 -17.68 -11.13 -20.15
N SER A 153 -17.39 -12.24 -20.83
CA SER A 153 -18.27 -12.84 -21.85
C SER A 153 -19.64 -13.29 -21.35
N ASN A 154 -19.81 -13.42 -20.03
CA ASN A 154 -21.08 -13.76 -19.38
C ASN A 154 -21.96 -12.53 -19.05
N GLN A 155 -21.53 -11.30 -19.38
CA GLN A 155 -22.31 -10.08 -19.22
C GLN A 155 -22.75 -9.51 -20.57
N LYS A 156 -23.95 -8.91 -20.60
CA LYS A 156 -24.47 -8.22 -21.80
C LYS A 156 -23.73 -6.92 -22.01
N THR A 157 -23.44 -6.56 -23.27
CA THR A 157 -22.78 -5.29 -23.63
C THR A 157 -23.35 -4.10 -22.84
N GLY A 158 -22.48 -3.40 -22.10
CA GLY A 158 -22.84 -2.23 -21.30
C GLY A 158 -23.41 -2.52 -19.90
N CYS A 159 -23.35 -3.76 -19.42
CA CYS A 159 -23.78 -4.15 -18.08
C CYS A 159 -22.60 -4.53 -17.18
N GLY A 160 -22.50 -3.93 -16.00
CA GLY A 160 -21.46 -4.25 -15.02
C GLY A 160 -20.24 -3.33 -15.12
N PHE A 161 -19.35 -3.46 -14.13
CA PHE A 161 -18.10 -2.70 -14.07
C PHE A 161 -16.95 -3.55 -14.61
N PRO A 162 -15.89 -2.93 -15.19
CA PRO A 162 -14.70 -3.66 -15.59
C PRO A 162 -14.08 -4.41 -14.40
N ILE A 163 -13.47 -5.56 -14.68
CA ILE A 163 -12.93 -6.48 -13.68
C ILE A 163 -11.46 -6.74 -13.98
N ALA A 164 -10.59 -6.52 -12.99
CA ALA A 164 -9.16 -6.84 -13.02
C ALA A 164 -8.82 -8.01 -12.08
#